data_AF-A0A9D8RM72-F1
#
_entry.id   AF-A0A9D8RM72-F1
#
_cell.length_a   1.000
_cell.length_b   1.000
_cell.length_c   1.000
_cell.angle_alpha   90.00
_cell.angle_beta   90.00
_cell.angle_gamma   90.00
#
_symmetry.space_group_name_H-M   'P 1'
#
loop_
_entity.id
_entity.type
_entity.pdbx_description
1 polymer ?
#
loop_
_entity_poly.entity_id
_entity_poly.type
_entity_poly.pdbx_seq_one_letter_code
_entity_poly.pdbx_strand_id
1 'polypeptide(L)'
;MKITIDGMQLEVTGQQTIWQEAKAAGIAIPAMCMAEGREHRAGCMVCVVKDKVSGRMMTSCSTKPMEGMQIETSSEEVLTQRRLALELLLSDHRADCEAPCTMVCREGLDVEQFLAAYDAGRLAQARAILKRTWAELPKVGCDECKAPCEKACRRGTIDKAVAIREIIHEVAAMEGLEDEVAEPSWARLEADVFAARLGRYNDKEKARVKAATTAKSGCLHCACDGREDCKLREYATQSAIKRPRYEVRSTLPVKDPQHVVGRMWFEPAKCIRCGLCVYNSDNGFTFVGRGFTMKIAIPEQNKANVTEELASICPTGAIYLKRY
;
A
#
# COMPACT_ATOMS: atom_id res chain seq x y z
N MET A 1 29.02 -10.88 24.61
CA MET A 1 29.64 -9.57 24.28
C MET A 1 28.72 -8.46 24.77
N LYS A 2 29.24 -7.30 25.18
CA LYS A 2 28.42 -6.18 25.65
C LYS A 2 28.28 -5.11 24.57
N ILE A 3 27.04 -4.69 24.33
CA ILE A 3 26.70 -3.55 23.48
C ILE A 3 25.72 -2.64 24.20
N THR A 4 25.59 -1.41 23.71
CA THR A 4 24.59 -0.47 24.20
C THR A 4 23.69 -0.07 23.04
N ILE A 5 22.36 -0.11 23.21
CA ILE A 5 21.38 0.41 22.24
C ILE A 5 20.51 1.45 22.93
N ASP A 6 20.50 2.69 22.46
CA ASP A 6 19.77 3.83 23.05
C ASP A 6 19.97 3.96 24.58
N GLY A 7 21.20 3.71 25.04
CA GLY A 7 21.57 3.76 26.46
C GLY A 7 21.31 2.48 27.26
N MET A 8 20.58 1.51 26.71
CA MET A 8 20.35 0.21 27.33
C MET A 8 21.51 -0.75 27.04
N GLN A 9 22.16 -1.25 28.09
CA GLN A 9 23.22 -2.27 27.96
C GLN A 9 22.59 -3.65 27.74
N LEU A 10 23.10 -4.36 26.73
CA LEU A 10 22.66 -5.69 26.36
C LEU A 10 23.85 -6.65 26.33
N GLU A 11 23.65 -7.85 26.88
CA GLU A 11 24.57 -8.97 26.70
C GLU A 11 24.08 -9.84 25.55
N VAL A 12 24.87 -9.90 24.48
CA VAL A 12 24.50 -10.56 23.23
C VAL A 12 25.50 -11.65 22.84
N THR A 13 25.05 -12.62 22.03
CA THR A 13 25.88 -13.75 21.57
C THR A 13 26.66 -13.43 20.29
N GLY A 14 26.22 -12.42 19.51
CA GLY A 14 26.79 -12.10 18.20
C GLY A 14 26.29 -12.96 17.05
N GLN A 15 25.41 -13.90 17.33
CA GLN A 15 24.81 -14.75 16.29
C GLN A 15 23.73 -13.99 15.51
N GLN A 16 22.95 -13.18 16.22
CA GLN A 16 21.84 -12.39 15.67
C GLN A 16 22.30 -11.01 15.18
N THR A 17 21.44 -10.36 14.41
CA THR A 17 21.68 -8.99 13.93
C THR A 17 21.30 -7.96 14.98
N ILE A 18 21.82 -6.73 14.84
CA ILE A 18 21.46 -5.61 15.74
C ILE A 18 19.94 -5.42 15.81
N TRP A 19 19.21 -5.61 14.70
CA TRP A 19 17.76 -5.50 14.67
C TRP A 19 17.07 -6.56 15.53
N GLN A 20 17.56 -7.81 15.49
CA GLN A 20 16.99 -8.91 16.28
C GLN A 20 17.25 -8.71 17.77
N GLU A 21 18.46 -8.32 18.13
CA GLU A 21 18.83 -8.02 19.54
C GLU A 21 18.03 -6.82 20.07
N ALA A 22 17.88 -5.76 19.27
CA ALA A 22 17.04 -4.60 19.62
C ALA A 22 15.58 -5.02 19.85
N LYS A 23 15.01 -5.83 18.95
CA LYS A 23 13.64 -6.34 19.10
C LYS A 23 13.47 -7.17 20.37
N ALA A 24 14.43 -8.05 20.68
CA ALA A 24 14.41 -8.86 21.90
C ALA A 24 14.46 -7.99 23.18
N ALA A 25 15.11 -6.83 23.10
CA ALA A 25 15.16 -5.83 24.18
C ALA A 25 13.94 -4.87 24.20
N GLY A 26 12.96 -5.04 23.32
CA GLY A 26 11.77 -4.16 23.24
C GLY A 26 12.00 -2.85 22.48
N ILE A 27 13.14 -2.71 21.78
CA ILE A 27 13.48 -1.52 20.98
C ILE A 27 13.04 -1.76 19.53
N ALA A 28 12.05 -0.99 19.08
CA ALA A 28 11.50 -1.11 17.74
C ALA A 28 12.34 -0.35 16.70
N ILE A 29 12.89 -1.06 15.72
CA ILE A 29 13.56 -0.46 14.56
C ILE A 29 12.73 -0.76 13.30
N PRO A 30 12.29 0.26 12.53
CA PRO A 30 11.44 0.04 11.36
C PRO A 30 12.23 -0.65 10.23
N ALA A 31 11.56 -1.53 9.47
CA ALA A 31 12.17 -2.21 8.33
C ALA A 31 11.14 -2.51 7.23
N MET A 32 11.48 -2.20 5.98
CA MET A 32 10.61 -2.44 4.82
C MET A 32 10.93 -3.75 4.10
N CYS A 33 12.21 -3.99 3.78
CA CYS A 33 12.64 -5.18 3.04
C CYS A 33 12.98 -6.37 3.94
N MET A 34 12.31 -6.52 5.08
CA MET A 34 12.53 -7.62 6.02
C MET A 34 11.19 -8.15 6.53
N ALA A 35 11.09 -9.48 6.62
CA ALA A 35 10.07 -10.18 7.37
C ALA A 35 10.74 -11.24 8.27
N GLU A 36 10.17 -11.49 9.44
CA GLU A 36 10.75 -12.42 10.42
C GLU A 36 10.78 -13.85 9.87
N GLY A 37 11.91 -14.53 10.05
CA GLY A 37 12.11 -15.89 9.52
C GLY A 37 12.24 -15.97 8.00
N ARG A 38 12.33 -14.84 7.28
CA ARG A 38 12.40 -14.79 5.82
C ARG A 38 13.75 -14.30 5.32
N GLU A 39 14.15 -14.78 4.15
CA GLU A 39 15.35 -14.30 3.49
C GLU A 39 15.16 -12.87 2.98
N HIS A 40 16.22 -12.06 3.10
CA HIS A 40 16.21 -10.71 2.59
C HIS A 40 17.61 -10.20 2.19
N ARG A 41 17.62 -9.01 1.57
CA ARG A 41 18.82 -8.21 1.28
C ARG A 41 18.58 -6.78 1.76
N ALA A 42 19.55 -6.20 2.46
CA ALA A 42 19.44 -4.92 3.16
C ALA A 42 19.44 -3.69 2.22
N GLY A 43 18.46 -3.59 1.33
CA GLY A 43 18.39 -2.53 0.31
C GLY A 43 17.51 -1.33 0.67
N CYS A 44 16.54 -1.47 1.57
CA CYS A 44 15.57 -0.39 1.83
C CYS A 44 16.11 0.76 2.68
N MET A 45 17.19 0.55 3.44
CA MET A 45 17.81 1.52 4.37
C MET A 45 16.91 2.08 5.49
N VAL A 46 15.65 1.66 5.62
CA VAL A 46 14.74 2.14 6.68
C VAL A 46 15.20 1.67 8.08
N CYS A 47 15.89 0.55 8.17
CA CYS A 47 16.44 0.03 9.43
C CYS A 47 17.79 0.65 9.83
N VAL A 48 18.18 1.75 9.20
CA VAL A 48 19.47 2.41 9.48
C VAL A 48 19.56 2.83 10.95
N VAL A 49 20.74 2.64 11.51
CA VAL A 49 21.15 3.03 12.86
C VAL A 49 22.56 3.61 12.80
N LYS A 50 22.96 4.35 13.83
CA LYS A 50 24.29 4.94 13.96
C LYS A 50 25.06 4.26 15.07
N ASP A 51 26.30 3.86 14.82
CA ASP A 51 27.23 3.56 15.91
C ASP A 51 27.91 4.85 16.36
N LYS A 52 27.66 5.26 17.60
CA LYS A 52 28.19 6.48 18.21
C LYS A 52 29.71 6.44 18.36
N VAL A 53 30.30 5.25 18.54
CA VAL A 53 31.75 5.10 18.71
C VAL A 53 32.49 5.34 17.40
N SER A 54 32.10 4.64 16.34
CA SER A 54 32.75 4.79 15.03
C SER A 54 32.21 5.96 14.20
N GLY A 55 31.05 6.52 14.57
CA GLY A 55 30.33 7.52 13.78
C GLY A 55 29.66 6.95 12.53
N ARG A 56 29.72 5.63 12.30
CA ARG A 56 29.26 4.99 11.07
C ARG A 56 27.74 4.74 11.10
N MET A 57 27.09 5.02 9.96
CA MET A 57 25.73 4.59 9.67
C MET A 57 25.71 3.17 9.07
N MET A 58 24.80 2.34 9.53
CA MET A 58 24.70 0.95 9.07
C MET A 58 23.28 0.40 9.15
N THR A 59 23.00 -0.68 8.43
CA THR A 59 21.70 -1.36 8.46
C THR A 59 21.65 -2.36 9.60
N SER A 60 20.76 -2.12 10.56
CA SER A 60 20.60 -3.02 11.72
C SER A 60 20.14 -4.42 11.32
N CYS A 61 19.42 -4.57 10.20
CA CYS A 61 18.84 -5.83 9.74
C CYS A 61 19.86 -6.87 9.27
N SER A 62 21.09 -6.45 8.94
CA SER A 62 22.14 -7.33 8.40
C SER A 62 23.46 -7.25 9.15
N THR A 63 23.65 -6.20 9.96
CA THR A 63 24.85 -6.02 10.76
C THR A 63 24.79 -6.87 12.02
N LYS A 64 25.85 -7.63 12.29
CA LYS A 64 26.05 -8.32 13.58
C LYS A 64 26.69 -7.38 14.60
N PRO A 65 26.27 -7.44 15.87
CA PRO A 65 26.89 -6.62 16.91
C PRO A 65 28.35 -7.03 17.14
N MET A 66 29.17 -6.06 17.51
CA MET A 66 30.55 -6.26 17.96
C MET A 66 30.70 -5.70 19.37
N GLU A 67 31.60 -6.28 20.16
CA GLU A 67 31.90 -5.82 21.52
C GLU A 67 32.16 -4.30 21.54
N GLY A 68 31.51 -3.60 22.47
CA GLY A 68 31.68 -2.17 22.68
C GLY A 68 30.90 -1.25 21.73
N MET A 69 30.09 -1.77 20.80
CA MET A 69 29.22 -0.93 19.96
C MET A 69 28.23 -0.11 20.80
N GLN A 70 28.00 1.14 20.39
CA GLN A 70 26.99 2.03 20.99
C GLN A 70 26.02 2.50 19.92
N ILE A 71 24.90 1.80 19.77
CA ILE A 71 23.94 2.03 18.71
C ILE A 71 22.90 3.06 19.13
N GLU A 72 22.73 4.09 18.30
CA GLU A 72 21.63 5.05 18.36
C GLU A 72 20.61 4.72 17.28
N THR A 73 19.34 4.59 17.66
CA THR A 73 18.24 4.25 16.74
C THR A 73 17.31 5.43 16.43
N SER A 74 17.42 6.51 17.20
CA SER A 74 16.47 7.65 17.19
C SER A 74 17.14 9.04 17.15
N SER A 75 18.46 9.11 16.93
CA SER A 75 19.13 10.39 16.76
C SER A 75 18.64 11.13 15.51
N GLU A 76 18.75 12.47 15.50
CA GLU A 76 18.27 13.32 14.40
C GLU A 76 18.83 12.89 13.04
N GLU A 77 20.09 12.48 13.01
CA GLU A 77 20.75 11.98 11.80
C GLU A 77 20.11 10.66 11.32
N VAL A 78 19.82 9.73 12.24
CA VAL A 78 19.14 8.47 11.92
C VAL A 78 17.73 8.72 11.38
N LEU A 79 16.96 9.58 12.04
CA LEU A 79 15.61 9.94 11.62
C LEU A 79 15.63 10.62 10.24
N THR A 80 16.60 11.50 9.99
CA THR A 80 16.78 12.17 8.70
C THR A 80 17.10 11.17 7.59
N GLN A 81 17.99 10.20 7.83
CA GLN A 81 18.31 9.15 6.86
C GLN A 81 17.12 8.22 6.59
N ARG A 82 16.36 7.83 7.62
CA ARG A 82 15.14 7.03 7.46
C ARG A 82 14.11 7.76 6.61
N ARG A 83 13.90 9.05 6.87
CA ARG A 83 12.99 9.89 6.10
C ARG A 83 13.42 9.98 4.63
N LEU A 84 14.72 10.19 4.36
CA LEU A 84 15.27 10.19 3.00
C LEU A 84 15.02 8.86 2.28
N ALA A 85 15.28 7.74 2.95
CA ALA A 85 15.03 6.41 2.40
C ALA A 85 13.55 6.21 2.05
N LEU A 86 12.63 6.57 2.96
CA LEU A 86 11.18 6.49 2.71
C LEU A 86 10.74 7.37 1.54
N GLU A 87 11.21 8.61 1.46
CA GLU A 87 10.87 9.51 0.35
C GLU A 87 11.39 8.98 -0.99
N LEU A 88 12.54 8.30 -1.02
CA LEU A 88 13.05 7.64 -2.22
C LEU A 88 12.18 6.44 -2.60
N LEU A 89 11.79 5.59 -1.65
CA LEU A 89 10.87 4.47 -1.92
C LEU A 89 9.51 4.99 -2.44
N LEU A 90 9.03 6.11 -1.91
CA LEU A 90 7.81 6.77 -2.36
C LEU A 90 7.93 7.36 -3.78
N SER A 91 9.13 7.70 -4.24
CA SER A 91 9.36 8.15 -5.62
C SER A 91 9.12 7.04 -6.65
N ASP A 92 9.18 5.77 -6.24
CA ASP A 92 8.91 4.62 -7.09
C ASP A 92 7.48 4.08 -6.96
N HIS A 93 6.77 4.48 -5.91
CA HIS A 93 5.45 3.98 -5.58
C HIS A 93 4.34 4.85 -6.18
N ARG A 94 3.49 4.27 -7.02
CA ARG A 94 2.35 4.93 -7.67
C ARG A 94 1.05 4.20 -7.35
N ALA A 95 0.28 4.78 -6.44
CA ALA A 95 -1.06 4.29 -6.08
C ALA A 95 -1.90 5.41 -5.44
N ASP A 96 -3.22 5.24 -5.44
CA ASP A 96 -4.09 5.91 -4.49
C ASP A 96 -4.26 4.99 -3.27
N CYS A 97 -3.85 5.44 -2.08
CA CYS A 97 -4.09 4.67 -0.85
C CYS A 97 -5.59 4.54 -0.56
N GLU A 98 -6.34 5.61 -0.82
CA GLU A 98 -7.79 5.67 -0.69
C GLU A 98 -8.38 6.32 -1.94
N ALA A 99 -9.55 5.84 -2.36
CA ALA A 99 -10.20 6.35 -3.55
C ALA A 99 -10.53 7.86 -3.40
N PRO A 100 -10.15 8.71 -4.37
CA PRO A 100 -10.43 10.14 -4.29
C PRO A 100 -11.92 10.46 -4.14
N CYS A 101 -12.80 9.66 -4.74
CA CYS A 101 -14.25 9.84 -4.63
C CYS A 101 -14.79 9.59 -3.21
N THR A 102 -14.22 8.61 -2.48
CA THR A 102 -14.55 8.34 -1.08
C THR A 102 -14.06 9.48 -0.17
N MET A 103 -12.82 9.95 -0.38
CA MET A 103 -12.21 11.03 0.40
C MET A 103 -12.97 12.36 0.35
N VAL A 104 -13.59 12.67 -0.79
CA VAL A 104 -14.28 13.96 -0.99
C VAL A 104 -15.78 13.91 -0.73
N CYS A 105 -16.32 12.75 -0.36
CA CYS A 105 -17.74 12.59 -0.10
C CYS A 105 -18.11 13.19 1.26
N ARG A 106 -18.94 14.25 1.25
CA ARG A 106 -19.35 15.00 2.44
C ARG A 106 -20.25 14.19 3.37
N GLU A 107 -21.05 13.31 2.79
CA GLU A 107 -21.99 12.45 3.50
C GLU A 107 -21.30 11.26 4.19
N GLY A 108 -20.03 10.98 3.85
CA GLY A 108 -19.33 9.85 4.43
C GLY A 108 -19.51 8.51 3.70
N LEU A 109 -20.10 8.50 2.50
CA LEU A 109 -20.26 7.28 1.70
C LEU A 109 -18.91 6.70 1.28
N ASP A 110 -18.69 5.39 1.51
CA ASP A 110 -17.61 4.65 0.85
C ASP A 110 -17.99 4.35 -0.61
N VAL A 111 -17.73 5.32 -1.48
CA VAL A 111 -18.08 5.26 -2.90
C VAL A 111 -17.43 4.07 -3.60
N GLU A 112 -16.19 3.77 -3.25
CA GLU A 112 -15.44 2.67 -3.87
C GLU A 112 -16.03 1.31 -3.49
N GLN A 113 -16.31 1.07 -2.20
CA GLN A 113 -16.96 -0.17 -1.78
C GLN A 113 -18.36 -0.32 -2.38
N PHE A 114 -19.11 0.79 -2.45
CA PHE A 114 -20.42 0.83 -3.09
C PHE A 114 -20.36 0.42 -4.57
N LEU A 115 -19.46 1.03 -5.35
CA LEU A 115 -19.31 0.71 -6.77
C LEU A 115 -18.80 -0.72 -6.97
N ALA A 116 -17.89 -1.21 -6.13
CA ALA A 116 -17.42 -2.60 -6.19
C ALA A 116 -18.55 -3.61 -5.93
N ALA A 117 -19.48 -3.32 -5.02
CA ALA A 117 -20.67 -4.15 -4.80
C ALA A 117 -21.62 -4.10 -6.01
N TYR A 118 -21.88 -2.91 -6.56
CA TYR A 118 -22.70 -2.72 -7.76
C TYR A 118 -22.14 -3.47 -8.98
N ASP A 119 -20.84 -3.35 -9.22
CA ASP A 119 -20.14 -3.97 -10.35
C ASP A 119 -20.09 -5.50 -10.25
N ALA A 120 -20.09 -6.03 -9.03
CA ALA A 120 -20.21 -7.46 -8.75
C ALA A 120 -21.67 -7.98 -8.79
N GLY A 121 -22.67 -7.12 -9.05
CA GLY A 121 -24.09 -7.50 -9.03
C GLY A 121 -24.65 -7.75 -7.63
N ARG A 122 -23.90 -7.44 -6.56
CA ARG A 122 -24.32 -7.59 -5.17
C ARG A 122 -25.14 -6.38 -4.73
N LEU A 123 -26.35 -6.27 -5.29
CA LEU A 123 -27.20 -5.08 -5.11
C LEU A 123 -27.71 -4.92 -3.68
N ALA A 124 -27.98 -6.03 -2.96
CA ALA A 124 -28.33 -6.00 -1.53
C ALA A 124 -27.20 -5.33 -0.71
N GLN A 125 -25.97 -5.82 -0.87
CA GLN A 125 -24.77 -5.21 -0.27
C GLN A 125 -24.58 -3.75 -0.68
N ALA A 126 -24.73 -3.41 -1.97
CA ALA A 126 -24.59 -2.02 -2.43
C ALA A 126 -25.61 -1.10 -1.74
N ARG A 127 -26.87 -1.54 -1.65
CA ARG A 127 -27.93 -0.80 -0.96
C ARG A 127 -27.71 -0.71 0.55
N ALA A 128 -27.18 -1.75 1.17
CA ALA A 128 -26.80 -1.75 2.58
C ALA A 128 -25.70 -0.71 2.89
N ILE A 129 -24.74 -0.52 1.98
CA ILE A 129 -23.74 0.56 2.09
C ILE A 129 -24.40 1.93 2.05
N LEU A 130 -25.41 2.15 1.18
CA LEU A 130 -26.16 3.40 1.15
C LEU A 130 -26.95 3.63 2.46
N LYS A 131 -27.61 2.60 2.99
CA LYS A 131 -28.35 2.67 4.27
C LYS A 131 -27.48 3.04 5.47
N ARG A 132 -26.19 2.71 5.43
CA ARG A 132 -25.23 3.13 6.46
C ARG A 132 -24.93 4.63 6.42
N THR A 133 -25.07 5.25 5.26
CA THR A 133 -24.85 6.68 5.05
C THR A 133 -26.13 7.48 5.25
N TRP A 134 -27.27 6.96 4.77
CA TRP A 134 -28.56 7.65 4.83
C TRP A 134 -29.62 6.77 5.48
N ALA A 135 -30.32 7.32 6.47
CA ALA A 135 -31.30 6.59 7.27
C ALA A 135 -32.55 6.16 6.47
N GLU A 136 -32.95 6.93 5.45
CA GLU A 136 -34.20 6.71 4.71
C GLU A 136 -33.96 6.69 3.19
N LEU A 137 -33.88 5.50 2.59
CA LEU A 137 -33.88 5.36 1.13
C LEU A 137 -35.32 5.41 0.58
N PRO A 138 -35.57 5.97 -0.62
CA PRO A 138 -34.60 6.34 -1.65
C PRO A 138 -34.00 7.75 -1.53
N LYS A 139 -34.42 8.53 -0.52
CA LYS A 139 -33.94 9.89 -0.33
C LYS A 139 -32.47 9.88 0.09
N VAL A 140 -31.60 10.48 -0.72
CA VAL A 140 -30.16 10.49 -0.49
C VAL A 140 -29.64 11.92 -0.49
N GLY A 141 -28.55 12.20 0.23
CA GLY A 141 -27.87 13.50 0.18
C GLY A 141 -27.28 13.86 -1.20
N CYS A 142 -27.50 13.03 -2.22
CA CYS A 142 -27.02 13.24 -3.58
C CYS A 142 -27.94 14.10 -4.45
N ASP A 143 -29.19 14.38 -4.05
CA ASP A 143 -30.16 15.11 -4.87
C ASP A 143 -29.68 16.52 -5.24
N GLU A 144 -29.19 17.28 -4.25
CA GLU A 144 -28.68 18.65 -4.41
C GLU A 144 -27.14 18.71 -4.41
N CYS A 145 -26.49 17.56 -4.41
CA CYS A 145 -25.04 17.47 -4.32
C CYS A 145 -24.34 17.94 -5.60
N LYS A 146 -23.29 18.77 -5.45
CA LYS A 146 -22.44 19.23 -6.56
C LYS A 146 -21.48 18.16 -7.12
N ALA A 147 -21.70 16.89 -6.80
CA ALA A 147 -20.94 15.73 -7.25
C ALA A 147 -19.39 15.87 -7.09
N PRO A 148 -18.86 16.17 -5.89
CA PRO A 148 -17.40 16.24 -5.70
C PRO A 148 -16.73 14.89 -6.01
N CYS A 149 -17.41 13.77 -5.76
CA CYS A 149 -16.95 12.42 -6.07
C CYS A 149 -16.67 12.20 -7.57
N GLU A 150 -17.55 12.70 -8.45
CA GLU A 150 -17.40 12.60 -9.90
C GLU A 150 -16.30 13.55 -10.41
N LYS A 151 -16.19 14.76 -9.82
CA LYS A 151 -15.11 15.71 -10.13
C LYS A 151 -13.73 15.19 -9.75
N ALA A 152 -13.64 14.43 -8.66
CA ALA A 152 -12.40 13.81 -8.21
C ALA A 152 -12.12 12.45 -8.89
N CYS A 153 -13.04 11.94 -9.72
CA CYS A 153 -12.95 10.60 -10.29
C CYS A 153 -11.72 10.44 -11.19
N ARG A 154 -10.90 9.42 -10.90
CA ARG A 154 -9.71 9.11 -11.71
C ARG A 154 -10.06 8.79 -13.17
N ARG A 155 -11.21 8.17 -13.42
CA ARG A 155 -11.67 7.86 -14.78
C ARG A 155 -11.91 9.12 -15.62
N GLY A 156 -12.38 10.20 -14.99
CA GLY A 156 -12.57 11.50 -15.67
C GLY A 156 -11.29 12.11 -16.24
N THR A 157 -10.11 11.70 -15.74
CA THR A 157 -8.81 12.14 -16.31
C THR A 157 -8.36 11.31 -17.51
N ILE A 158 -9.07 10.22 -17.82
CA ILE A 158 -8.82 9.30 -18.93
C ILE A 158 -9.82 9.57 -20.06
N ASP A 159 -11.11 9.53 -19.73
CA ASP A 159 -12.21 9.79 -20.67
C ASP A 159 -13.40 10.47 -19.98
N LYS A 160 -14.30 9.73 -19.33
CA LYS A 160 -15.51 10.24 -18.69
C LYS A 160 -15.56 9.76 -17.24
N ALA A 161 -15.88 10.66 -16.31
CA ALA A 161 -16.10 10.27 -14.92
C ALA A 161 -17.23 9.24 -14.80
N VAL A 162 -17.13 8.36 -13.81
CA VAL A 162 -18.22 7.45 -13.44
C VAL A 162 -19.44 8.27 -13.04
N ALA A 163 -20.63 7.89 -13.51
CA ALA A 163 -21.90 8.52 -13.15
C ALA A 163 -22.36 8.06 -11.76
N ILE A 164 -21.57 8.40 -10.75
CA ILE A 164 -21.73 7.92 -9.37
C ILE A 164 -23.12 8.28 -8.82
N ARG A 165 -23.60 9.49 -9.07
CA ARG A 165 -24.93 9.92 -8.59
C ARG A 165 -26.06 9.12 -9.22
N GLU A 166 -25.99 8.90 -10.53
CA GLU A 166 -27.01 8.11 -11.24
C GLU A 166 -27.08 6.69 -10.67
N ILE A 167 -25.93 6.04 -10.44
CA ILE A 167 -25.87 4.70 -9.86
C ILE A 167 -26.37 4.67 -8.41
N ILE A 168 -26.03 5.69 -7.59
CA ILE A 168 -26.56 5.81 -6.22
C ILE A 168 -28.10 5.89 -6.26
N HIS A 169 -28.66 6.73 -7.12
CA HIS A 169 -30.11 6.90 -7.22
C HIS A 169 -30.79 5.62 -7.75
N GLU A 170 -30.18 4.95 -8.73
CA GLU A 170 -30.63 3.65 -9.24
C GLU A 170 -30.75 2.63 -8.09
N VAL A 171 -29.69 2.43 -7.30
CA VAL A 171 -29.68 1.44 -6.22
C VAL A 171 -30.55 1.88 -5.03
N ALA A 172 -30.60 3.17 -4.71
CA ALA A 172 -31.44 3.71 -3.64
C ALA A 172 -32.93 3.47 -3.90
N ALA A 173 -33.35 3.55 -5.17
CA ALA A 173 -34.73 3.33 -5.61
C ALA A 173 -35.14 1.85 -5.70
N MET A 174 -34.20 0.89 -5.55
CA MET A 174 -34.54 -0.53 -5.59
C MET A 174 -35.31 -0.97 -4.34
N GLU A 175 -36.43 -1.64 -4.58
CA GLU A 175 -37.26 -2.30 -3.56
C GLU A 175 -37.07 -3.82 -3.60
N GLY A 176 -37.52 -4.53 -2.57
CA GLY A 176 -37.51 -5.99 -2.52
C GLY A 176 -36.13 -6.64 -2.40
N LEU A 177 -35.08 -5.86 -2.15
CA LEU A 177 -33.76 -6.40 -1.80
C LEU A 177 -33.73 -6.85 -0.34
N GLU A 178 -33.15 -8.02 -0.10
CA GLU A 178 -32.91 -8.53 1.25
C GLU A 178 -32.04 -7.56 2.05
N ASP A 179 -32.38 -7.39 3.33
CA ASP A 179 -31.60 -6.56 4.23
C ASP A 179 -30.29 -7.27 4.58
N GLU A 180 -29.19 -6.77 4.00
CA GLU A 180 -27.84 -7.22 4.31
C GLU A 180 -27.16 -6.21 5.25
N VAL A 181 -26.34 -6.71 6.17
CA VAL A 181 -25.42 -5.84 6.92
C VAL A 181 -24.14 -5.70 6.10
N ALA A 182 -23.88 -4.50 5.60
CA ALA A 182 -22.63 -4.22 4.91
C ALA A 182 -21.61 -3.62 5.87
N GLU A 183 -20.76 -4.43 6.51
CA GLU A 183 -19.64 -3.89 7.27
C GLU A 183 -18.67 -3.13 6.34
N PRO A 184 -18.08 -2.00 6.80
CA PRO A 184 -17.00 -1.37 6.07
C PRO A 184 -15.90 -2.41 5.87
N SER A 185 -15.49 -2.58 4.62
CA SER A 185 -14.39 -3.50 4.34
C SER A 185 -13.07 -2.98 4.92
N TRP A 186 -12.97 -1.73 5.34
CA TRP A 186 -11.78 -1.09 5.92
C TRP A 186 -12.18 0.24 6.60
N ALA A 187 -11.37 0.73 7.53
CA ALA A 187 -11.57 2.02 8.18
C ALA A 187 -11.05 3.18 7.31
N ARG A 188 -11.84 4.28 7.20
CA ARG A 188 -11.42 5.51 6.51
C ARG A 188 -10.11 6.04 7.08
N LEU A 189 -9.24 6.57 6.22
CA LEU A 189 -8.00 7.16 6.69
C LEU A 189 -8.28 8.53 7.34
N GLU A 190 -7.73 8.72 8.53
CA GLU A 190 -7.71 10.01 9.21
C GLU A 190 -6.87 11.04 8.45
N ALA A 191 -7.15 12.33 8.67
CA ALA A 191 -6.57 13.42 7.88
C ALA A 191 -5.04 13.60 8.06
N ASP A 192 -4.49 13.15 9.18
CA ASP A 192 -3.07 13.20 9.54
C ASP A 192 -2.28 11.96 9.06
N VAL A 193 -2.98 10.90 8.65
CA VAL A 193 -2.37 9.70 8.07
C VAL A 193 -1.88 9.99 6.65
N PHE A 194 -0.66 9.53 6.34
CA PHE A 194 -0.13 9.67 4.99
C PHE A 194 -1.02 8.94 3.98
N ALA A 195 -1.30 9.57 2.84
CA ALA A 195 -1.98 8.93 1.72
C ALA A 195 -1.21 9.20 0.44
N ALA A 196 -0.69 8.14 -0.18
CA ALA A 196 -0.16 8.23 -1.53
C ALA A 196 -1.30 8.58 -2.49
N ARG A 197 -0.98 9.42 -3.47
CA ARG A 197 -1.90 9.81 -4.53
C ARG A 197 -1.31 9.43 -5.87
N LEU A 198 -2.14 8.86 -6.72
CA LEU A 198 -1.78 8.61 -8.09
C LEU A 198 -1.54 9.95 -8.82
N GLY A 199 -0.43 10.02 -9.55
CA GLY A 199 -0.11 11.16 -10.40
C GLY A 199 -1.02 11.25 -11.63
N ARG A 200 -0.64 12.07 -12.61
CA ARG A 200 -1.32 12.14 -13.90
C ARG A 200 -0.99 10.90 -14.73
N TYR A 201 -1.97 10.42 -15.50
CA TYR A 201 -1.74 9.39 -16.51
C TYR A 201 -1.10 10.00 -17.76
N ASN A 202 -0.08 9.34 -18.30
CA ASN A 202 0.38 9.60 -19.66
C ASN A 202 -0.55 8.95 -20.69
N ASP A 203 -0.39 9.27 -21.98
CA ASP A 203 -1.32 8.80 -23.02
C ASP A 203 -1.32 7.28 -23.19
N LYS A 204 -0.17 6.63 -23.03
CA LYS A 204 -0.08 5.15 -23.06
C LYS A 204 -0.83 4.53 -21.89
N GLU A 205 -0.71 5.12 -20.70
CA GLU A 205 -1.45 4.68 -19.51
C GLU A 205 -2.96 4.87 -19.69
N LYS A 206 -3.39 6.04 -20.20
CA LYS A 206 -4.82 6.29 -20.48
C LYS A 206 -5.40 5.24 -21.43
N ALA A 207 -4.71 4.98 -22.54
CA ALA A 207 -5.15 4.00 -23.52
C ALA A 207 -5.29 2.59 -22.90
N ARG A 208 -4.27 2.15 -22.14
CA ARG A 208 -4.29 0.83 -21.50
C ARG A 208 -5.38 0.72 -20.43
N VAL A 209 -5.46 1.68 -19.51
CA VAL A 209 -6.45 1.66 -18.41
C VAL A 209 -7.87 1.72 -18.96
N LYS A 210 -8.10 2.52 -20.01
CA LYS A 210 -9.39 2.57 -20.71
C LYS A 210 -9.77 1.20 -21.30
N ALA A 211 -8.84 0.52 -21.95
CA ALA A 211 -9.08 -0.79 -22.55
C ALA A 211 -9.27 -1.90 -21.51
N ALA A 212 -8.61 -1.81 -20.35
CA ALA A 212 -8.65 -2.83 -19.30
C ALA A 212 -9.89 -2.75 -18.40
N THR A 213 -10.64 -1.64 -18.41
CA THR A 213 -11.77 -1.47 -17.50
C THR A 213 -13.04 -2.14 -18.05
N THR A 214 -13.50 -3.19 -17.37
CA THR A 214 -14.69 -3.96 -17.74
C THR A 214 -15.84 -3.83 -16.75
N ALA A 215 -15.69 -3.00 -15.70
CA ALA A 215 -16.70 -2.78 -14.68
C ALA A 215 -17.99 -2.21 -15.28
N LYS A 216 -19.16 -2.66 -14.79
CA LYS A 216 -20.48 -2.23 -15.26
C LYS A 216 -20.65 -0.70 -15.13
N SER A 217 -20.19 -0.13 -14.02
CA SER A 217 -20.19 1.31 -13.72
C SER A 217 -19.12 2.09 -14.52
N GLY A 218 -18.15 1.39 -15.12
CA GLY A 218 -16.94 1.99 -15.68
C GLY A 218 -15.89 2.40 -14.62
N CYS A 219 -16.08 2.05 -13.35
CA CYS A 219 -15.14 2.33 -12.27
C CYS A 219 -13.78 1.64 -12.49
N LEU A 220 -12.71 2.32 -12.10
CA LEU A 220 -11.34 1.77 -12.14
C LEU A 220 -10.98 0.94 -10.91
N HIS A 221 -11.84 0.94 -9.90
CA HIS A 221 -11.56 0.47 -8.55
C HIS A 221 -10.21 0.96 -8.00
N CYS A 222 -10.06 2.29 -7.90
CA CYS A 222 -8.74 2.93 -7.80
C CYS A 222 -8.07 2.82 -6.42
N ALA A 223 -8.81 2.50 -5.37
CA ALA A 223 -8.24 2.31 -4.04
C ALA A 223 -7.25 1.13 -3.99
N CYS A 224 -6.32 1.18 -3.05
CA CYS A 224 -5.38 0.09 -2.81
C CYS A 224 -6.01 -1.01 -1.94
N ASP A 225 -6.01 -2.26 -2.42
CA ASP A 225 -6.48 -3.41 -1.63
C ASP A 225 -5.61 -3.69 -0.40
N GLY A 226 -4.29 -3.49 -0.48
CA GLY A 226 -3.36 -3.68 0.64
C GLY A 226 -3.23 -2.44 1.54
N ARG A 227 -4.33 -1.74 1.81
CA ARG A 227 -4.29 -0.49 2.59
C ARG A 227 -4.51 -0.67 4.09
N GLU A 228 -4.84 -1.82 4.63
CA GLU A 228 -5.05 -1.91 6.08
C GLU A 228 -3.71 -1.94 6.83
N ASP A 229 -2.73 -2.63 6.25
CA ASP A 229 -1.46 -3.02 6.88
C ASP A 229 -0.21 -2.54 6.10
N CYS A 230 -0.36 -1.50 5.26
CA CYS A 230 0.73 -0.96 4.45
C CYS A 230 1.83 -0.29 5.31
N LYS A 231 2.94 -1.00 5.56
CA LYS A 231 4.10 -0.48 6.30
C LYS A 231 4.68 0.80 5.70
N LEU A 232 4.66 0.94 4.37
CA LEU A 232 5.15 2.17 3.71
C LEU A 232 4.35 3.40 4.16
N ARG A 233 3.03 3.26 4.29
CA ARG A 233 2.16 4.34 4.77
C ARG A 233 2.40 4.61 6.25
N GLU A 234 2.44 3.54 7.05
CA GLU A 234 2.68 3.63 8.49
C GLU A 234 3.98 4.42 8.78
N TYR A 235 5.10 4.01 8.19
CA TYR A 235 6.39 4.63 8.41
C TYR A 235 6.48 6.04 7.82
N ALA A 236 5.80 6.30 6.69
CA ALA A 236 5.69 7.65 6.15
C ALA A 236 4.93 8.58 7.10
N THR A 237 3.86 8.08 7.73
CA THR A 237 3.06 8.81 8.72
C THR A 237 3.89 9.10 9.97
N GLN A 238 4.55 8.09 10.55
CA GLN A 238 5.42 8.24 11.71
C GLN A 238 6.58 9.21 11.45
N SER A 239 7.08 9.28 10.21
CA SER A 239 8.14 10.20 9.80
C SER A 239 7.62 11.60 9.43
N ALA A 240 6.34 11.89 9.69
CA ALA A 240 5.66 13.15 9.34
C ALA A 240 5.83 13.55 7.86
N ILE A 241 5.84 12.57 6.94
CA ILE A 241 5.88 12.84 5.51
C ILE A 241 4.46 13.19 5.07
N LYS A 242 4.23 14.44 4.65
CA LYS A 242 2.96 14.86 4.02
C LYS A 242 3.02 14.74 2.50
N ARG A 243 4.16 15.13 1.91
CA ARG A 243 4.47 15.01 0.49
C ARG A 243 5.95 14.64 0.34
N PRO A 244 6.30 13.63 -0.48
CA PRO A 244 7.70 13.31 -0.74
C PRO A 244 8.44 14.49 -1.39
N ARG A 245 9.71 14.70 -1.04
CA ARG A 245 10.58 15.69 -1.69
C ARG A 245 10.94 15.33 -3.13
N TYR A 246 11.05 14.03 -3.41
CA TYR A 246 11.40 13.54 -4.75
C TYR A 246 10.14 13.35 -5.59
N GLU A 247 10.21 13.81 -6.83
CA GLU A 247 9.16 13.53 -7.81
C GLU A 247 9.09 12.04 -8.12
N VAL A 248 7.88 11.59 -8.42
CA VAL A 248 7.64 10.21 -8.84
C VAL A 248 8.37 9.94 -10.16
N ARG A 249 9.26 8.94 -10.16
CA ARG A 249 10.06 8.55 -11.34
C ARG A 249 9.68 7.19 -11.92
N SER A 250 8.87 6.40 -11.20
CA SER A 250 8.50 5.06 -11.64
C SER A 250 7.69 5.10 -12.94
N THR A 251 8.18 4.35 -13.93
CA THR A 251 7.54 4.10 -15.22
C THR A 251 6.76 2.78 -15.23
N LEU A 252 6.61 2.13 -14.07
CA LEU A 252 5.85 0.90 -13.95
C LEU A 252 4.37 1.14 -14.27
N PRO A 253 3.70 0.18 -14.93
CA PRO A 253 2.33 0.34 -15.36
C PRO A 253 1.38 0.42 -14.14
N VAL A 254 0.67 1.54 -14.02
CA VAL A 254 -0.33 1.80 -12.96
C VAL A 254 -1.66 1.12 -13.26
N LYS A 255 -2.41 0.59 -12.30
CA LYS A 255 -3.67 -0.12 -12.59
C LYS A 255 -3.43 -1.25 -13.60
N ASP A 256 -2.40 -2.06 -13.33
CA ASP A 256 -2.02 -3.25 -14.09
C ASP A 256 -1.96 -4.46 -13.15
N PRO A 257 -3.08 -4.81 -12.49
CA PRO A 257 -3.09 -5.94 -11.57
C PRO A 257 -2.92 -7.24 -12.37
N GLN A 258 -1.95 -8.04 -11.95
CA GLN A 258 -1.62 -9.33 -12.54
C GLN A 258 -2.08 -10.42 -11.59
N HIS A 259 -2.95 -11.31 -12.07
CA HIS A 259 -3.31 -12.51 -11.31
C HIS A 259 -2.09 -13.42 -11.19
N VAL A 260 -1.84 -13.93 -9.99
CA VAL A 260 -0.67 -14.77 -9.71
C VAL A 260 -1.08 -16.22 -9.46
N VAL A 261 -1.78 -16.46 -8.36
CA VAL A 261 -2.28 -17.78 -7.94
C VAL A 261 -3.46 -17.59 -6.98
N GLY A 262 -4.49 -18.42 -7.08
CA GLY A 262 -5.66 -18.34 -6.19
C GLY A 262 -6.28 -16.93 -6.19
N ARG A 263 -6.33 -16.30 -5.03
CA ARG A 263 -6.76 -14.91 -4.80
C ARG A 263 -5.61 -13.91 -4.78
N MET A 264 -4.35 -14.32 -4.98
CA MET A 264 -3.20 -13.42 -4.93
C MET A 264 -3.01 -12.66 -6.25
N TRP A 265 -2.83 -11.35 -6.13
CA TRP A 265 -2.57 -10.43 -7.25
C TRP A 265 -1.30 -9.64 -6.99
N PHE A 266 -0.66 -9.22 -8.08
CA PHE A 266 0.52 -8.36 -8.08
C PHE A 266 0.28 -7.11 -8.93
N GLU A 267 0.47 -5.92 -8.36
CA GLU A 267 0.40 -4.65 -9.09
C GLU A 267 1.77 -3.94 -9.09
N PRO A 268 2.51 -3.95 -10.22
CA PRO A 268 3.90 -3.49 -10.27
C PRO A 268 4.10 -2.05 -9.80
N ALA A 269 3.19 -1.13 -10.13
CA ALA A 269 3.29 0.28 -9.77
C ALA A 269 3.28 0.56 -8.26
N LYS A 270 2.77 -0.38 -7.44
CA LYS A 270 2.76 -0.28 -5.98
C LYS A 270 4.03 -0.87 -5.35
N CYS A 271 4.90 -1.48 -6.15
CA CYS A 271 6.08 -2.22 -5.69
C CYS A 271 7.26 -1.27 -5.44
N ILE A 272 7.81 -1.33 -4.23
CA ILE A 272 9.06 -0.65 -3.86
C ILE A 272 10.32 -1.49 -4.14
N ARG A 273 10.15 -2.63 -4.83
CA ARG A 273 11.25 -3.50 -5.28
C ARG A 273 12.15 -4.03 -4.16
N CYS A 274 11.55 -4.30 -3.00
CA CYS A 274 12.27 -4.79 -1.81
C CYS A 274 12.85 -6.21 -1.97
N GLY A 275 12.32 -7.00 -2.91
CA GLY A 275 12.80 -8.35 -3.19
C GLY A 275 12.27 -9.45 -2.29
N LEU A 276 11.44 -9.15 -1.27
CA LEU A 276 10.94 -10.18 -0.35
C LEU A 276 10.24 -11.34 -1.08
N CYS A 277 9.41 -11.04 -2.09
CA CYS A 277 8.79 -12.09 -2.90
C CYS A 277 9.80 -12.89 -3.75
N VAL A 278 10.88 -12.26 -4.22
CA VAL A 278 11.93 -12.93 -5.02
C VAL A 278 12.75 -13.88 -4.16
N TYR A 279 13.15 -13.45 -2.96
CA TYR A 279 13.99 -14.28 -2.08
C TYR A 279 13.21 -15.38 -1.34
N ASN A 280 11.88 -15.34 -1.36
CA ASN A 280 11.03 -16.28 -0.62
C ASN A 280 10.03 -17.04 -1.52
N SER A 281 10.15 -16.91 -2.84
CA SER A 281 9.54 -17.84 -3.80
C SER A 281 10.66 -18.61 -4.47
N ASP A 282 10.49 -19.92 -4.66
CA ASP A 282 11.48 -20.75 -5.33
C ASP A 282 11.60 -20.38 -6.83
N ASN A 283 12.23 -19.24 -7.11
CA ASN A 283 12.28 -18.59 -8.42
C ASN A 283 10.91 -18.21 -9.02
N GLY A 284 9.85 -18.14 -8.20
CA GLY A 284 8.50 -17.75 -8.63
C GLY A 284 8.42 -16.29 -9.08
N PHE A 285 8.98 -15.38 -8.28
CA PHE A 285 9.24 -13.99 -8.64
C PHE A 285 10.71 -13.81 -9.00
N THR A 286 11.01 -12.88 -9.91
CA THR A 286 12.39 -12.55 -10.30
C THR A 286 12.60 -11.07 -10.55
N PHE A 287 13.85 -10.64 -10.49
CA PHE A 287 14.26 -9.29 -10.92
C PHE A 287 14.53 -9.27 -12.42
N VAL A 288 14.00 -8.27 -13.11
CA VAL A 288 14.26 -8.03 -14.54
C VAL A 288 14.80 -6.61 -14.72
N GLY A 289 15.92 -6.49 -15.43
CA GLY A 289 16.60 -5.22 -15.65
C GLY A 289 17.53 -4.83 -14.49
N ARG A 290 17.96 -3.55 -14.46
CA ARG A 290 18.91 -3.03 -13.46
C ARG A 290 18.69 -1.54 -13.18
N GLY A 291 19.12 -1.07 -12.02
CA GLY A 291 18.98 0.33 -11.63
C GLY A 291 17.50 0.77 -11.59
N PHE A 292 17.22 2.01 -12.00
CA PHE A 292 15.86 2.58 -11.93
C PHE A 292 14.83 1.88 -12.83
N THR A 293 15.27 1.15 -13.86
CA THR A 293 14.37 0.38 -14.74
C THR A 293 14.12 -1.04 -14.24
N MET A 294 14.74 -1.45 -13.13
CA MET A 294 14.52 -2.76 -12.53
C MET A 294 13.05 -2.91 -12.14
N LYS A 295 12.49 -4.08 -12.42
CA LYS A 295 11.14 -4.46 -12.03
C LYS A 295 11.13 -5.88 -11.48
N ILE A 296 10.13 -6.16 -10.66
CA ILE A 296 9.80 -7.53 -10.28
C ILE A 296 8.85 -8.10 -11.33
N ALA A 297 9.10 -9.32 -11.76
CA ALA A 297 8.28 -10.06 -12.73
C ALA A 297 7.99 -11.47 -12.23
N ILE A 298 6.98 -12.08 -12.84
CA ILE A 298 6.52 -13.45 -12.54
C ILE A 298 6.62 -14.24 -13.85
N PRO A 299 7.67 -15.05 -14.05
CA PRO A 299 7.76 -15.89 -15.23
C PRO A 299 6.61 -16.90 -15.24
N GLU A 300 5.90 -17.03 -16.37
CA GLU A 300 4.72 -17.90 -16.47
C GLU A 300 5.05 -19.34 -16.06
N GLN A 301 6.20 -19.85 -16.49
CA GLN A 301 6.70 -21.18 -16.19
C GLN A 301 7.00 -21.41 -14.70
N ASN A 302 7.18 -20.35 -13.90
CA ASN A 302 7.53 -20.43 -12.49
C ASN A 302 6.37 -20.07 -11.56
N LYS A 303 5.17 -19.77 -12.09
CA LYS A 303 4.00 -19.43 -11.27
C LYS A 303 3.65 -20.50 -10.24
N ALA A 304 3.91 -21.77 -10.55
CA ALA A 304 3.68 -22.89 -9.62
C ALA A 304 4.52 -22.81 -8.33
N ASN A 305 5.61 -22.03 -8.35
CA ASN A 305 6.53 -21.88 -7.21
C ASN A 305 6.10 -20.72 -6.29
N VAL A 306 4.91 -20.17 -6.50
CA VAL A 306 4.35 -19.04 -5.76
C VAL A 306 3.17 -19.52 -4.93
N THR A 307 3.17 -19.16 -3.65
CA THR A 307 2.06 -19.43 -2.72
C THR A 307 1.41 -18.13 -2.26
N GLU A 308 0.15 -18.18 -1.85
CA GLU A 308 -0.58 -17.01 -1.31
C GLU A 308 0.05 -16.42 -0.04
N GLU A 309 0.83 -17.22 0.69
CA GLU A 309 1.53 -16.78 1.90
C GLU A 309 2.46 -15.57 1.63
N LEU A 310 2.99 -15.46 0.41
CA LEU A 310 3.85 -14.34 0.02
C LEU A 310 3.17 -12.97 0.03
N ALA A 311 1.84 -12.92 -0.02
CA ALA A 311 1.11 -11.67 0.16
C ALA A 311 1.38 -11.07 1.56
N SER A 312 1.50 -11.90 2.59
CA SER A 312 1.69 -11.46 3.98
C SER A 312 3.04 -10.80 4.26
N ILE A 313 4.04 -11.06 3.42
CA ILE A 313 5.39 -10.47 3.57
C ILE A 313 5.58 -9.23 2.70
N CYS A 314 4.61 -8.88 1.86
CA CYS A 314 4.70 -7.66 1.06
C CYS A 314 4.55 -6.44 1.99
N PRO A 315 5.52 -5.51 2.04
CA PRO A 315 5.46 -4.37 2.95
C PRO A 315 4.59 -3.22 2.38
N THR A 316 4.01 -3.42 1.20
CA THR A 316 3.12 -2.48 0.51
C THR A 316 1.93 -3.24 -0.07
N GLY A 317 0.95 -2.54 -0.62
CA GLY A 317 -0.16 -3.18 -1.35
C GLY A 317 0.19 -3.67 -2.75
N ALA A 318 1.47 -3.99 -3.04
CA ALA A 318 1.89 -4.48 -4.35
C ALA A 318 1.52 -5.93 -4.57
N ILE A 319 1.65 -6.77 -3.55
CA ILE A 319 1.15 -8.15 -3.57
C ILE A 319 0.07 -8.22 -2.50
N TYR A 320 -1.12 -8.68 -2.88
CA TYR A 320 -2.27 -8.70 -1.98
C TYR A 320 -3.21 -9.85 -2.34
N LEU A 321 -4.02 -10.27 -1.38
CA LEU A 321 -5.13 -11.18 -1.62
C LEU A 321 -6.36 -10.35 -1.98
N LYS A 322 -6.91 -10.57 -3.16
CA LYS A 322 -8.10 -9.87 -3.63
C LYS A 322 -9.29 -10.27 -2.77
N ARG A 323 -10.05 -9.26 -2.35
CA ARG A 323 -11.13 -9.41 -1.37
C ARG A 323 -12.42 -9.96 -1.98
N TYR A 324 -12.61 -9.75 -3.30
CA TYR A 324 -13.80 -10.12 -4.07
C TYR A 324 -13.44 -10.61 -5.47
#